data_AF-A0A3E1P6C4-F1
#
_entry.id   AF-A0A3E1P6C4-F1
#
_cell.length_a   1.000
_cell.length_b   1.000
_cell.length_c   1.000
_cell.angle_alpha   90.00
_cell.angle_beta   90.00
_cell.angle_gamma   90.00
#
_symmetry.space_group_name_H-M   'P 1'
#
loop_
_entity.id
_entity.type
_entity.pdbx_description
1 polymer ?
#
loop_
_entity_poly.entity_id
_entity_poly.type
_entity_poly.pdbx_seq_one_letter_code
_entity_poly.pdbx_strand_id
1 'polypeptide(L)'
;MMLRVLLVIGIALTIPPQVLLRSITSPPQVHVLAVASIPLVHLVYIAFFLKIRYTNYPLPTCKWAFIFLTEALGLAIFFYLLPRLEAKGMVWQVVLCMFTASIALQSVMHAFRLREQPYGWYCLAGISFLIAGAALALSSPSLSMLCYGLANYGLVYGATRYIWQKQGVPYAIR
;
A
#
# COMPACT_ATOMS: atom_id res chain seq x y z
N MET A 1 12.34 11.42 13.57
CA MET A 1 11.17 11.22 14.44
C MET A 1 9.88 11.01 13.63
N MET A 2 9.45 11.99 12.81
CA MET A 2 8.21 11.95 12.02
C MET A 2 8.03 10.73 11.08
N LEU A 3 9.10 10.24 10.44
CA LEU A 3 9.02 9.05 9.55
C LEU A 3 8.64 7.77 10.29
N ARG A 4 9.15 7.60 11.52
CA ARG A 4 8.87 6.44 12.38
C ARG A 4 7.42 6.48 12.87
N VAL A 5 6.92 7.67 13.20
CA VAL A 5 5.52 7.87 13.61
C VAL A 5 4.56 7.49 12.48
N LEU A 6 4.78 7.98 11.26
CA LEU A 6 3.94 7.63 10.11
C LEU A 6 3.97 6.13 9.79
N LEU A 7 5.14 5.49 9.91
CA LEU A 7 5.27 4.04 9.72
C LEU A 7 4.46 3.25 10.78
N VAL A 8 4.58 3.63 12.06
CA VAL A 8 3.84 2.97 13.15
C VAL A 8 2.34 3.16 13.00
N ILE A 9 1.89 4.37 12.64
CA ILE A 9 0.47 4.65 12.38
C ILE A 9 -0.03 3.80 11.20
N GLY A 10 0.74 3.71 10.11
CA GLY A 10 0.38 2.87 8.96
C GLY A 10 0.19 1.41 9.35
N ILE A 11 1.13 0.84 10.11
CA ILE A 11 1.04 -0.55 10.60
C ILE A 11 -0.16 -0.70 11.54
N ALA A 12 -0.33 0.20 12.49
CA ALA A 12 -1.44 0.16 13.45
C ALA A 12 -2.81 0.19 12.75
N LEU A 13 -2.92 0.89 11.61
CA LEU A 13 -4.14 0.94 10.82
C LEU A 13 -4.33 -0.28 9.91
N THR A 14 -3.28 -1.03 9.56
CA THR A 14 -3.40 -2.27 8.79
C THR A 14 -3.94 -3.45 9.62
N ILE A 15 -3.71 -3.46 10.93
CA ILE A 15 -4.07 -4.57 11.81
C ILE A 15 -5.60 -4.72 12.01
N PRO A 16 -6.38 -3.64 12.29
CA PRO A 16 -7.82 -3.72 12.44
C PRO A 16 -8.55 -4.35 11.25
N PRO A 17 -8.32 -3.94 9.98
CA PRO A 17 -8.98 -4.59 8.85
C PRO A 17 -8.63 -6.08 8.75
N GLN A 18 -7.38 -6.46 9.02
CA GLN A 18 -6.98 -7.88 9.03
C GLN A 18 -7.72 -8.69 10.10
N VAL A 19 -7.84 -8.16 11.31
CA VAL A 19 -8.55 -8.82 12.42
C VAL A 19 -10.04 -8.93 12.13
N LEU A 20 -10.65 -7.87 11.58
CA LEU A 20 -12.06 -7.85 11.20
C LEU A 20 -12.34 -8.81 10.03
N LEU A 21 -11.40 -8.96 9.09
CA LEU A 21 -11.46 -9.93 7.99
C LEU A 21 -11.29 -11.39 8.43
N ARG A 22 -10.71 -11.64 9.62
CA ARG A 22 -10.53 -13.00 10.18
C ARG A 22 -11.82 -13.61 10.72
N SER A 23 -12.77 -12.77 11.12
CA SER A 23 -14.00 -13.21 11.73
C SER A 23 -14.94 -13.74 10.64
N ILE A 24 -14.81 -15.02 10.30
CA ILE A 24 -15.69 -15.70 9.33
C ILE A 24 -17.17 -15.68 9.79
N THR A 25 -17.39 -15.41 11.08
CA THR A 25 -18.71 -15.31 11.74
C THR A 25 -19.21 -13.88 11.94
N SER A 26 -18.47 -12.84 11.49
CA SER A 26 -18.92 -11.46 11.72
C SER A 26 -20.02 -11.04 10.75
N PRO A 27 -20.95 -10.18 11.21
CA PRO A 27 -21.99 -9.65 10.34
C PRO A 27 -21.38 -8.87 9.16
N PRO A 28 -22.06 -8.81 8.01
CA PRO A 28 -21.56 -8.18 6.77
C PRO A 28 -21.14 -6.71 6.96
N GLN A 29 -21.72 -6.02 7.95
CA GLN A 29 -21.37 -4.66 8.35
C GLN A 29 -19.90 -4.51 8.78
N VAL A 30 -19.34 -5.54 9.43
CA VAL A 30 -17.94 -5.58 9.88
C VAL A 30 -16.98 -5.68 8.69
N HIS A 31 -17.35 -6.43 7.66
CA HIS A 31 -16.57 -6.55 6.43
C HIS A 31 -16.58 -5.25 5.63
N VAL A 32 -17.70 -4.53 5.60
CA VAL A 32 -17.79 -3.20 4.98
C VAL A 32 -16.90 -2.19 5.71
N LEU A 33 -16.90 -2.21 7.04
CA LEU A 33 -16.05 -1.33 7.85
C LEU A 33 -14.55 -1.63 7.62
N ALA A 34 -14.19 -2.90 7.52
CA ALA A 34 -12.82 -3.32 7.19
C ALA A 34 -12.39 -2.79 5.81
N VAL A 35 -13.23 -2.94 4.78
CA VAL A 35 -12.94 -2.44 3.43
C VAL A 35 -12.87 -0.91 3.39
N ALA A 36 -13.74 -0.22 4.12
CA ALA A 36 -13.74 1.25 4.20
C ALA A 36 -12.50 1.82 4.89
N SER A 37 -11.79 1.03 5.72
CA SER A 37 -10.55 1.46 6.38
C SER A 37 -9.31 1.37 5.47
N ILE A 38 -9.36 0.60 4.39
CA ILE A 38 -8.24 0.38 3.46
C ILE A 38 -7.74 1.68 2.80
N PRO A 39 -8.61 2.57 2.30
CA PRO A 39 -8.19 3.88 1.80
C PRO A 39 -7.44 4.73 2.83
N LEU A 40 -7.83 4.66 4.10
CA LEU A 40 -7.19 5.40 5.17
C LEU A 40 -5.75 4.90 5.40
N VAL A 41 -5.56 3.58 5.32
CA VAL A 41 -4.22 2.96 5.31
C VAL A 41 -3.38 3.49 4.14
N HIS A 42 -3.94 3.53 2.93
CA HIS A 42 -3.23 4.09 1.77
C HIS A 42 -2.82 5.54 1.98
N LEU A 43 -3.70 6.40 2.52
CA LEU A 43 -3.39 7.81 2.79
C LEU A 43 -2.19 7.98 3.72
N VAL A 44 -2.08 7.16 4.77
CA VAL A 44 -0.93 7.21 5.68
C VAL A 44 0.36 6.78 4.97
N TYR A 45 0.31 5.73 4.16
CA TYR A 45 1.47 5.31 3.36
C TYR A 45 1.84 6.32 2.28
N ILE A 46 0.87 6.98 1.64
CA ILE A 46 1.10 8.09 0.72
C ILE A 46 1.87 9.21 1.43
N ALA A 47 1.39 9.67 2.59
CA ALA A 47 2.06 10.70 3.37
C ALA A 47 3.49 10.28 3.77
N PHE A 48 3.67 9.02 4.16
CA PHE A 48 4.97 8.42 4.47
C PHE A 48 5.92 8.48 3.26
N PHE A 49 5.50 8.03 2.08
CA PHE A 49 6.33 8.03 0.87
C PHE A 49 6.59 9.43 0.32
N LEU A 50 5.62 10.34 0.39
CA LEU A 50 5.82 11.75 0.05
C LEU A 50 6.90 12.37 0.95
N LYS A 51 6.87 12.06 2.25
CA LYS A 51 7.91 12.53 3.17
C LYS A 51 9.29 11.97 2.81
N ILE A 52 9.37 10.71 2.38
CA ILE A 52 10.62 10.13 1.88
C ILE A 52 11.09 10.89 0.64
N ARG A 53 10.23 11.03 -0.38
CA ARG A 53 10.52 11.73 -1.64
C ARG A 53 11.12 13.11 -1.38
N TYR A 54 10.43 13.96 -0.61
CA TYR A 54 10.87 15.34 -0.35
C TYR A 54 12.09 15.45 0.58
N THR A 55 12.60 14.34 1.10
CA THR A 55 13.79 14.32 1.95
C THR A 55 14.92 13.42 1.43
N ASN A 56 14.77 12.91 0.21
CA ASN A 56 15.70 11.99 -0.46
C ASN A 56 16.29 12.68 -1.70
N TYR A 57 17.30 13.51 -1.48
CA TYR A 57 17.99 14.22 -2.56
C TYR A 57 19.14 13.40 -3.16
N PRO A 58 19.42 13.53 -4.47
CA PRO A 58 18.61 14.23 -5.48
C PRO A 58 17.25 13.54 -5.69
N LEU A 59 16.24 14.34 -6.07
CA LEU A 59 14.86 13.85 -6.22
C LEU A 59 14.77 12.77 -7.33
N PRO A 60 14.06 11.65 -7.09
CA PRO A 60 13.79 10.67 -8.14
C PRO A 60 13.06 11.30 -9.33
N THR A 61 13.44 10.91 -10.55
CA THR A 61 12.81 11.42 -11.77
C THR A 61 11.37 10.94 -11.90
N CYS A 62 10.56 11.70 -12.66
CA CYS A 62 9.19 11.30 -12.95
C CYS A 62 9.16 10.15 -13.95
N LYS A 63 8.68 8.98 -13.53
CA LYS A 63 8.48 7.78 -14.35
C LYS A 63 7.12 7.82 -15.07
N TRP A 64 6.97 8.70 -16.06
CA TRP A 64 5.72 8.90 -16.80
C TRP A 64 5.11 7.61 -17.36
N ALA A 65 5.94 6.75 -17.97
CA ALA A 65 5.47 5.47 -18.51
C ALA A 65 4.82 4.57 -17.43
N PHE A 66 5.38 4.59 -16.20
CA PHE A 66 4.81 3.82 -15.09
C PHE A 66 3.45 4.39 -14.67
N ILE A 67 3.33 5.73 -14.56
CA ILE A 67 2.07 6.41 -14.22
C ILE A 67 0.99 6.02 -15.23
N PHE A 68 1.24 6.25 -16.53
CA PHE A 68 0.25 5.95 -17.57
C PHE A 68 -0.14 4.47 -17.59
N LEU A 69 0.83 3.56 -17.43
CA LEU A 69 0.56 2.12 -17.38
C LEU A 69 -0.31 1.75 -16.18
N THR A 70 0.00 2.27 -14.99
CA THR A 70 -0.77 1.98 -13.78
C THR A 70 -2.19 2.53 -13.83
N GLU A 71 -2.39 3.73 -14.37
CA GLU A 71 -3.72 4.33 -14.52
C GLU A 71 -4.54 3.61 -15.59
N ALA A 72 -3.93 3.27 -16.73
CA ALA A 72 -4.59 2.49 -17.77
C ALA A 72 -5.03 1.11 -17.25
N LEU A 73 -4.16 0.42 -16.49
CA LEU A 73 -4.50 -0.85 -15.86
C LEU A 73 -5.62 -0.70 -14.82
N GLY A 74 -5.57 0.35 -14.01
CA GLY A 74 -6.61 0.67 -13.03
C GLY A 74 -7.98 0.88 -13.68
N LEU A 75 -8.03 1.66 -14.76
CA LEU A 75 -9.24 1.89 -15.54
C LEU A 75 -9.76 0.60 -16.21
N ALA A 76 -8.87 -0.21 -16.79
CA ALA A 76 -9.24 -1.48 -17.41
C ALA A 76 -9.89 -2.44 -16.39
N ILE A 77 -9.31 -2.55 -15.20
CA ILE A 77 -9.86 -3.36 -14.10
C ILE A 77 -11.22 -2.79 -13.65
N PHE A 78 -11.34 -1.47 -13.52
CA PHE A 78 -12.58 -0.81 -13.12
C PHE A 78 -13.72 -1.11 -14.09
N PHE A 79 -13.52 -0.89 -15.39
CA PHE A 79 -14.55 -1.16 -16.41
C PHE A 79 -14.90 -2.64 -16.50
N TYR A 80 -13.92 -3.54 -16.34
CA TYR A 80 -14.17 -4.97 -16.27
C TYR A 80 -15.06 -5.37 -15.09
N LEU A 81 -14.89 -4.72 -13.93
CA LEU A 81 -15.67 -5.00 -12.72
C LEU A 81 -17.00 -4.23 -12.65
N LEU A 82 -17.16 -3.15 -13.42
CA LEU A 82 -18.27 -2.20 -13.33
C LEU A 82 -19.67 -2.87 -13.26
N PRO A 83 -20.03 -3.85 -14.12
CA PRO A 83 -21.37 -4.46 -14.07
C PRO A 83 -21.65 -5.17 -12.74
N ARG A 84 -20.61 -5.76 -12.14
CA ARG A 84 -20.71 -6.46 -10.85
C ARG A 84 -20.76 -5.49 -9.67
N LEU A 85 -20.12 -4.33 -9.81
CA LEU A 85 -20.08 -3.29 -8.78
C LEU A 85 -21.39 -2.51 -8.72
N GLU A 86 -21.99 -2.21 -9.88
CA GLU A 86 -23.31 -1.57 -9.98
C GLU A 86 -24.40 -2.44 -9.36
N ALA A 87 -24.41 -3.74 -9.68
CA ALA A 87 -25.36 -4.71 -9.11
C ALA A 87 -25.31 -4.79 -7.57
N LYS A 88 -24.19 -4.39 -6.95
CA LYS A 88 -23.99 -4.42 -5.49
C LYS A 88 -24.00 -3.03 -4.84
N GLY A 89 -24.15 -1.95 -5.60
CA GLY A 89 -24.07 -0.58 -5.08
C GLY A 89 -22.71 -0.23 -4.46
N MET A 90 -21.63 -0.89 -4.91
CA MET A 90 -20.27 -0.77 -4.33
C MET A 90 -19.31 0.08 -5.17
N VAL A 91 -19.81 0.72 -6.23
CA VAL A 91 -19.00 1.44 -7.22
C VAL A 91 -18.09 2.47 -6.55
N TRP A 92 -18.66 3.32 -5.68
CA TRP A 92 -17.91 4.44 -5.09
C TRP A 92 -16.80 3.98 -4.13
N GLN A 93 -17.06 2.94 -3.34
CA GLN A 93 -16.07 2.36 -2.42
C GLN A 93 -14.87 1.79 -3.20
N VAL A 94 -15.14 1.12 -4.33
CA VAL A 94 -14.07 0.57 -5.18
C VAL A 94 -13.32 1.65 -5.91
N VAL A 95 -13.99 2.68 -6.43
CA VAL A 95 -13.33 3.86 -7.03
C VAL A 95 -12.36 4.49 -6.05
N LEU A 96 -12.82 4.76 -4.81
CA LEU A 96 -11.99 5.39 -3.79
C LEU A 96 -10.80 4.51 -3.39
N CYS A 97 -11.01 3.19 -3.29
CA CYS A 97 -9.93 2.24 -3.00
C CYS A 97 -8.90 2.17 -4.13
N MET A 98 -9.34 2.06 -5.39
CA MET A 98 -8.48 2.01 -6.58
C MET A 98 -7.68 3.31 -6.74
N PHE A 99 -8.32 4.46 -6.54
CA PHE A 99 -7.68 5.76 -6.62
C PHE A 99 -6.58 5.92 -5.57
N THR A 100 -6.89 5.61 -4.30
CA THR A 100 -5.89 5.70 -3.22
C THR A 100 -4.78 4.66 -3.38
N ALA A 101 -5.08 3.45 -3.86
CA ALA A 101 -4.09 2.43 -4.19
C ALA A 101 -3.13 2.88 -5.30
N SER A 102 -3.65 3.50 -6.37
CA SER A 102 -2.83 4.02 -7.47
C SER A 102 -1.87 5.10 -6.99
N ILE A 103 -2.36 6.06 -6.21
CA ILE A 103 -1.52 7.12 -5.64
C ILE A 103 -0.48 6.53 -4.70
N ALA A 104 -0.82 5.54 -3.87
CA ALA A 104 0.14 4.88 -2.99
C ALA A 104 1.27 4.19 -3.78
N LEU A 105 0.91 3.46 -4.85
CA LEU A 105 1.86 2.77 -5.72
C LEU A 105 2.78 3.75 -6.47
N GLN A 106 2.23 4.85 -6.98
CA GLN A 106 3.03 5.91 -7.59
C GLN A 106 3.94 6.59 -6.56
N SER A 107 3.41 6.89 -5.37
CA SER A 107 4.15 7.55 -4.29
C SER A 107 5.41 6.76 -3.91
N VAL A 108 5.31 5.44 -3.75
CA VAL A 108 6.48 4.60 -3.46
C VAL A 108 7.47 4.55 -4.62
N MET A 109 6.99 4.49 -5.87
CA MET A 109 7.84 4.48 -7.07
C MET A 109 8.63 5.77 -7.27
N HIS A 110 8.11 6.90 -6.79
CA HIS A 110 8.75 8.22 -6.82
C HIS A 110 9.42 8.60 -5.50
N ALA A 111 9.32 7.79 -4.45
CA ALA A 111 10.00 8.03 -3.18
C ALA A 111 11.46 7.57 -3.21
N PHE A 112 11.75 6.50 -3.95
CA PHE A 112 13.05 5.83 -3.94
C PHE A 112 13.73 5.84 -5.30
N ARG A 113 15.06 5.97 -5.28
CA ARG A 113 15.92 5.75 -6.45
C ARG A 113 16.23 4.27 -6.53
N LEU A 114 15.28 3.47 -7.01
CA LEU A 114 15.30 1.99 -6.95
C LEU A 114 16.58 1.32 -7.49
N ARG A 115 17.34 1.99 -8.36
CA ARG A 115 18.64 1.50 -8.85
C ARG A 115 19.76 1.64 -7.81
N GLU A 116 19.76 2.72 -7.03
CA GLU A 116 20.77 3.02 -6.00
C GLU A 116 20.31 2.61 -4.60
N GLN A 117 19.00 2.48 -4.41
CA GLN A 117 18.33 2.29 -3.13
C GLN A 117 17.51 1.00 -3.16
N PRO A 118 18.15 -0.18 -3.01
CA PRO A 118 17.49 -1.46 -3.20
C PRO A 118 16.40 -1.73 -2.16
N TYR A 119 16.47 -1.12 -0.98
CA TYR A 119 15.42 -1.20 0.04
C TYR A 119 14.08 -0.62 -0.43
N GLY A 120 14.08 0.29 -1.42
CA GLY A 120 12.86 0.80 -2.03
C GLY A 120 12.03 -0.29 -2.71
N TRP A 121 12.66 -1.38 -3.19
CA TRP A 121 11.96 -2.53 -3.75
C TRP A 121 11.11 -3.26 -2.71
N TYR A 122 11.57 -3.34 -1.46
CA TYR A 122 10.79 -3.96 -0.39
C TYR A 122 9.56 -3.13 -0.05
N CYS A 123 9.67 -1.80 -0.04
CA CYS A 123 8.53 -0.90 0.12
C CYS A 123 7.54 -1.03 -1.05
N LEU A 124 8.04 -1.11 -2.30
CA LEU A 124 7.22 -1.26 -3.50
C LEU A 124 6.47 -2.59 -3.50
N ALA A 125 7.17 -3.69 -3.20
CA ALA A 125 6.57 -5.00 -3.02
C ALA A 125 5.54 -4.97 -1.89
N GLY A 126 5.85 -4.28 -0.80
CA GLY A 126 4.96 -4.08 0.34
C GLY A 126 3.62 -3.45 -0.05
N ILE A 127 3.64 -2.31 -0.78
CA ILE A 127 2.41 -1.69 -1.29
C ILE A 127 1.69 -2.57 -2.31
N SER A 128 2.43 -3.26 -3.17
CA SER A 128 1.82 -4.18 -4.14
C SER A 128 1.07 -5.31 -3.45
N PHE A 129 1.64 -5.88 -2.39
CA PHE A 129 0.98 -6.90 -1.56
C PHE A 129 -0.18 -6.32 -0.74
N LEU A 130 -0.11 -5.07 -0.29
CA LEU A 130 -1.22 -4.40 0.39
C LEU A 130 -2.45 -4.31 -0.53
N ILE A 131 -2.23 -3.90 -1.78
CA ILE A 131 -3.27 -3.80 -2.82
C ILE A 131 -3.81 -5.20 -3.18
N ALA A 132 -2.93 -6.18 -3.36
CA ALA A 132 -3.33 -7.56 -3.64
C ALA A 132 -4.14 -8.17 -2.47
N GLY A 133 -3.73 -7.90 -1.23
CA GLY A 133 -4.44 -8.34 -0.03
C GLY A 133 -5.85 -7.75 0.04
N ALA A 134 -6.00 -6.47 -0.29
CA ALA A 134 -7.31 -5.81 -0.40
C ALA A 134 -8.20 -6.45 -1.47
N ALA A 135 -7.65 -6.77 -2.64
CA ALA A 135 -8.39 -7.42 -3.74
C ALA A 135 -8.84 -8.85 -3.40
N LEU A 136 -8.03 -9.60 -2.65
CA LEU A 136 -8.30 -10.99 -2.26
C LEU A 136 -9.16 -11.12 -1.00
N ALA A 137 -9.48 -10.00 -0.33
CA ALA A 137 -10.13 -9.98 0.97
C ALA A 137 -11.47 -10.75 1.02
N LEU A 138 -12.23 -10.71 -0.07
CA LEU A 138 -13.56 -11.33 -0.17
C LEU A 138 -13.53 -12.75 -0.78
N SER A 139 -12.57 -13.04 -1.66
CA SER A 139 -12.52 -14.31 -2.41
C SER A 139 -11.63 -15.35 -1.74
N SER A 140 -10.59 -14.92 -1.02
CA SER A 140 -9.62 -15.82 -0.40
C SER A 140 -9.02 -15.18 0.85
N PRO A 141 -9.76 -15.18 1.99
CA PRO A 141 -9.36 -14.48 3.21
C PRO A 141 -7.98 -14.92 3.74
N SER A 142 -7.64 -16.21 3.63
CA SER A 142 -6.33 -16.74 4.03
C SER A 142 -5.18 -16.20 3.18
N LEU A 143 -5.37 -16.09 1.86
CA LEU A 143 -4.38 -15.48 0.97
C LEU A 143 -4.29 -13.97 1.18
N SER A 144 -5.43 -13.31 1.41
CA SER A 144 -5.48 -11.89 1.77
C SER A 144 -4.64 -11.60 3.00
N MET A 145 -4.76 -12.41 4.06
CA MET A 145 -3.93 -12.29 5.26
C MET A 145 -2.44 -12.46 4.98
N LEU A 146 -2.07 -13.46 4.18
CA LEU A 146 -0.68 -13.68 3.81
C LEU A 146 -0.13 -12.47 3.05
N CYS A 147 -0.90 -11.91 2.11
CA CYS A 147 -0.55 -10.67 1.41
C CYS A 147 -0.36 -9.51 2.38
N TYR A 148 -1.27 -9.31 3.34
CA TYR A 148 -1.11 -8.26 4.34
C TYR A 148 0.11 -8.46 5.25
N GLY A 149 0.43 -9.70 5.65
CA GLY A 149 1.63 -10.01 6.41
C GLY A 149 2.91 -9.68 5.63
N LEU A 150 2.98 -10.09 4.36
CA LEU A 150 4.09 -9.75 3.46
C LEU A 150 4.17 -8.24 3.18
N ALA A 151 3.02 -7.57 3.07
CA ALA A 151 2.94 -6.13 2.90
C ALA A 151 3.61 -5.41 4.07
N ASN A 152 3.20 -5.75 5.29
CA ASN A 152 3.74 -5.18 6.52
C ASN A 152 5.24 -5.47 6.67
N TYR A 153 5.67 -6.69 6.38
CA TYR A 153 7.10 -7.05 6.38
C TYR A 153 7.90 -6.19 5.40
N GLY A 154 7.47 -6.10 4.13
CA GLY A 154 8.16 -5.33 3.09
C GLY A 154 8.26 -3.84 3.43
N LEU A 155 7.16 -3.25 3.94
CA LEU A 155 7.08 -1.85 4.33
C LEU A 155 7.98 -1.55 5.53
N VAL A 156 7.91 -2.36 6.58
CA VAL A 156 8.76 -2.19 7.79
C VAL A 156 10.22 -2.37 7.46
N TYR A 157 10.56 -3.44 6.75
CA TYR A 157 11.94 -3.74 6.39
C TYR A 157 12.50 -2.63 5.51
N GLY A 158 11.86 -2.32 4.38
CA GLY A 158 12.33 -1.26 3.48
C GLY A 158 12.44 0.11 4.14
N ALA A 159 11.44 0.49 4.95
CA ALA A 159 11.45 1.76 5.69
C ALA A 159 12.57 1.84 6.73
N THR A 160 12.78 0.78 7.50
CA THR A 160 13.80 0.74 8.56
C THR A 160 15.19 0.86 7.95
N ARG A 161 15.46 0.14 6.86
CA ARG A 161 16.75 0.20 6.16
C ARG A 161 17.00 1.57 5.54
N TYR A 162 15.98 2.21 4.95
CA TYR A 162 16.09 3.59 4.48
C TYR A 162 16.46 4.55 5.62
N ILE A 163 15.78 4.44 6.76
CA ILE A 163 16.03 5.30 7.92
C ILE A 163 17.47 5.11 8.43
N TRP A 164 17.93 3.87 8.57
CA TRP A 164 19.29 3.58 9.05
C TRP A 164 20.35 4.11 8.11
N GLN A 165 20.19 3.93 6.80
CA GLN A 165 21.12 4.49 5.83
C GLN A 165 21.20 6.02 5.96
N LYS A 166 20.06 6.69 6.13
CA LYS A 166 20.02 8.15 6.30
C LYS A 166 20.68 8.61 7.60
N GLN A 167 20.66 7.77 8.65
CA GLN A 167 21.30 8.05 9.94
C GLN A 167 22.81 7.77 9.93
N GLY A 168 23.38 7.34 8.80
CA GLY A 168 24.80 7.02 8.70
C GLY A 168 25.20 5.77 9.49
N VAL A 169 24.24 4.91 9.86
CA VAL A 169 24.52 3.66 10.58
C VAL A 169 25.09 2.66 9.56
N PRO A 170 26.37 2.27 9.66
CA PRO A 170 26.98 1.36 8.71
C PRO A 170 26.32 -0.02 8.79
N TYR A 171 26.05 -0.57 7.61
CA TYR A 171 25.43 -1.86 7.46
C TYR A 171 26.49 -2.97 7.54
N ALA A 172 26.59 -3.61 8.69
CA ALA A 172 27.33 -4.87 8.81
C ALA A 172 26.34 -6.02 8.60
N ILE A 173 26.08 -6.37 7.33
CA ILE A 173 25.56 -7.70 6.99
C ILE A 173 26.35 -8.13 5.76
N ARG A 174 27.40 -8.90 6.04
CA ARG A 174 28.09 -9.73 5.06
C ARG A 174 27.29 -11.03 4.91
#